data_AF-A0A8J4X583-F1
#
_entry.id   AF-A0A8J4X583-F1
#
_cell.length_a   1.000
_cell.length_b   1.000
_cell.length_c   1.000
_cell.angle_alpha   90.00
_cell.angle_beta   90.00
_cell.angle_gamma   90.00
#
_symmetry.space_group_name_H-M   'P 1'
#
loop_
_entity.id
_entity.type
_entity.pdbx_description
1 polymer ?
#
loop_
_entity_poly.entity_id
_entity_poly.type
_entity_poly.pdbx_seq_one_letter_code
_entity_poly.pdbx_strand_id
1 'polypeptide(L)' 'DTAELFFEDVRLPAGAVLGQPHKGFYYLMNELPQERLIIAVMALASCEFMFEETRNYVTQRKAFGKTVADLQ' A
#
# COMPACT_ATOMS: atom_id res chain seq x y z
N ASP A 1 -8.26 2.54 10.37
CA ASP A 1 -9.72 2.69 10.42
C ASP A 1 -10.26 2.28 9.06
N THR A 2 -11.12 1.28 9.01
CA THR A 2 -11.62 0.70 7.76
C THR A 2 -13.07 0.30 8.00
N ALA A 3 -13.98 0.88 7.23
CA ALA A 3 -15.41 0.69 7.39
C ALA A 3 -16.12 0.77 6.04
N GLU A 4 -17.30 0.16 5.97
CA GLU A 4 -18.20 0.31 4.84
C GLU A 4 -18.96 1.63 4.96
N LEU A 5 -19.26 2.24 3.80
CA LEU A 5 -20.07 3.45 3.72
C LEU A 5 -21.34 3.14 2.91
N PHE A 6 -22.50 3.51 3.48
CA PHE A 6 -23.80 3.36 2.84
C PHE A 6 -24.40 4.74 2.55
N PHE A 7 -24.99 4.92 1.36
CA PHE A 7 -25.65 6.14 0.95
C PHE A 7 -27.10 5.83 0.56
N GLU A 8 -28.05 6.15 1.43
CA GLU A 8 -29.49 5.99 1.19
C GLU A 8 -30.18 7.34 1.30
N ASP A 9 -30.89 7.75 0.24
CA ASP A 9 -31.63 9.02 0.14
C ASP A 9 -30.84 10.30 0.55
N VAL A 10 -29.52 10.28 0.36
CA VAL A 10 -28.64 11.41 0.70
C VAL A 10 -28.88 12.57 -0.26
N ARG A 11 -29.38 13.69 0.27
CA ARG A 11 -29.57 14.94 -0.49
C ARG A 11 -28.27 15.72 -0.54
N LEU A 12 -27.81 16.04 -1.75
CA LEU A 12 -26.63 16.88 -1.99
C LEU A 12 -27.02 18.17 -2.72
N PRO A 13 -26.43 19.32 -2.37
CA PRO A 13 -26.60 20.55 -3.13
C PRO A 13 -25.92 20.43 -4.50
N ALA A 14 -26.39 21.17 -5.51
CA ALA A 14 -25.79 21.16 -6.84
C ALA A 14 -24.30 21.53 -6.83
N GLY A 15 -23.86 22.36 -5.87
CA GLY A 15 -22.47 22.75 -5.68
C GLY A 15 -21.55 21.66 -5.11
N ALA A 16 -22.08 20.50 -4.70
CA ALA A 16 -21.28 19.36 -4.24
C ALA A 16 -20.65 18.55 -5.38
N VAL A 17 -20.97 18.89 -6.64
CA VAL A 17 -20.35 18.25 -7.81
C VAL A 17 -18.87 18.61 -7.85
N LEU A 18 -18.01 17.59 -7.81
CA LEU A 18 -16.57 17.74 -7.98
C LEU A 18 -16.25 17.85 -9.47
N GLY A 19 -15.70 18.99 -9.89
CA GLY A 19 -15.38 19.26 -11.28
C GLY A 19 -16.62 19.36 -12.17
N GLN A 20 -16.63 18.63 -13.29
CA GLN A 20 -17.72 18.64 -14.26
C GLN A 20 -18.59 17.38 -14.17
N PRO A 21 -19.93 17.49 -14.34
CA PRO A 21 -20.81 16.33 -14.44
C PRO A 21 -20.31 15.32 -15.48
N HIS A 22 -20.47 14.03 -15.16
CA HIS A 22 -20.07 12.89 -16.02
C HIS A 22 -18.57 12.74 -16.28
N LYS A 23 -17.70 13.47 -15.56
CA LYS A 23 -16.22 13.35 -15.70
C LYS A 23 -15.53 12.56 -14.59
N GLY A 24 -16.27 12.01 -13.62
CA GLY A 24 -15.71 11.32 -12.45
C GLY A 24 -14.69 10.21 -12.78
N PHE A 25 -14.95 9.40 -13.81
CA PHE A 25 -14.01 8.35 -14.22
C PHE A 25 -12.67 8.91 -14.72
N TYR A 26 -12.69 10.01 -15.46
CA TYR A 26 -11.46 10.63 -15.96
C TYR A 26 -10.63 11.23 -14.83
N TYR A 27 -11.29 11.83 -13.84
CA TYR A 27 -10.61 12.34 -12.64
C TYR A 27 -9.95 11.19 -11.87
N LEU A 28 -10.65 10.07 -11.70
CA LEU A 28 -10.06 8.86 -11.11
C LEU A 28 -8.83 8.39 -11.91
N MET A 29 -8.93 8.29 -13.24
CA MET A 29 -7.82 7.84 -14.08
C MET A 29 -6.62 8.79 -14.09
N ASN A 30 -6.80 10.06 -13.74
CA ASN A 30 -5.70 11.01 -13.62
C ASN A 30 -4.82 10.72 -12.39
N GLU A 31 -5.44 10.35 -11.27
CA GLU A 31 -4.75 10.15 -9.99
C GLU A 31 -4.25 8.71 -9.79
N LEU A 32 -4.98 7.71 -10.32
CA LEU A 32 -4.63 6.29 -10.14
C LEU A 32 -3.18 5.91 -10.51
N PRO A 33 -2.56 6.45 -11.59
CA PRO A 33 -1.16 6.15 -11.90
C PRO A 33 -0.21 6.59 -10.80
N GLN A 34 -0.44 7.76 -10.19
CA GLN A 34 0.37 8.26 -9.10
C GLN A 34 0.20 7.40 -7.85
N GLU A 35 -1.05 7.04 -7.49
CA GLU A 35 -1.33 6.15 -6.37
C GLU A 35 -0.62 4.79 -6.53
N ARG A 36 -0.65 4.21 -7.73
CA ARG A 36 0.05 2.95 -8.04
C ARG A 36 1.56 3.07 -7.89
N LEU A 37 2.14 4.18 -8.34
CA LEU A 37 3.57 4.43 -8.18
C LEU A 37 3.96 4.51 -6.70
N ILE A 38 3.15 5.20 -5.89
CA ILE A 38 3.39 5.30 -4.45
C ILE A 38 3.36 3.92 -3.79
N ILE A 39 2.38 3.07 -4.13
CA ILE A 39 2.30 1.68 -3.62
C ILE A 39 3.57 0.89 -3.99
N ALA A 40 4.06 1.02 -5.24
CA ALA A 40 5.26 0.32 -5.68
C ALA A 40 6.51 0.76 -4.91
N VAL A 41 6.67 2.06 -4.67
CA VAL A 41 7.78 2.60 -3.88
C VAL A 41 7.73 2.10 -2.44
N MET A 42 6.55 2.14 -1.81
CA MET A 42 6.35 1.63 -0.45
C MET A 42 6.66 0.13 -0.35
N ALA A 43 6.23 -0.66 -1.34
CA ALA A 43 6.50 -2.09 -1.39
C ALA A 43 8.01 -2.37 -1.51
N LEU A 44 8.72 -1.65 -2.38
CA LEU A 44 10.16 -1.83 -2.55
C LEU A 44 10.93 -1.49 -1.27
N ALA A 45 10.62 -0.36 -0.64
CA ALA A 45 11.25 0.03 0.63
C ALA A 45 10.98 -0.99 1.74
N SER A 46 9.76 -1.53 1.80
CA SER A 46 9.39 -2.59 2.76
C SER A 46 10.19 -3.88 2.50
N CYS A 47 10.37 -4.26 1.23
CA CYS A 47 11.19 -5.42 0.86
C CYS A 47 12.65 -5.24 1.25
N GLU A 48 13.24 -4.07 1.02
CA GLU A 48 14.61 -3.76 1.40
C GLU A 48 14.79 -3.87 2.92
N PHE A 49 13.90 -3.25 3.69
CA PHE A 49 13.91 -3.34 5.15
C PHE A 49 13.78 -4.80 5.63
N MET A 50 12.82 -5.54 5.10
CA MET A 50 12.60 -6.94 5.49
C MET A 50 13.77 -7.84 5.12
N PHE A 51 14.44 -7.57 4.00
CA PHE A 51 15.65 -8.30 3.61
C PHE A 51 16.77 -8.08 4.62
N GLU A 52 17.04 -6.82 4.99
CA GLU A 52 18.06 -6.47 5.97
C GLU A 52 17.78 -7.11 7.34
N GLU A 53 16.53 -7.00 7.82
CA GLU A 53 16.11 -7.62 9.07
C GLU A 53 16.24 -9.14 9.03
N THR A 54 15.84 -9.77 7.93
CA THR A 54 15.99 -11.21 7.74
C THR A 54 17.46 -11.62 7.74
N ARG A 55 18.31 -10.90 7.01
CA ARG A 55 19.76 -11.15 6.96
C ARG A 55 20.37 -11.04 8.35
N ASN A 56 20.04 -10.00 9.09
CA ASN A 56 20.51 -9.79 10.46
C ASN A 56 20.06 -10.94 11.38
N TYR A 57 18.80 -11.35 11.28
CA TYR A 57 18.27 -12.46 12.07
C TYR A 57 18.99 -13.79 11.77
N VAL A 58 19.12 -14.17 10.50
CA VAL A 58 19.67 -15.50 10.14
C VAL A 58 21.16 -15.62 10.45
N THR A 59 21.91 -14.51 10.42
CA THR A 59 23.33 -14.48 10.76
C THR A 59 23.60 -14.50 12.26
N GLN A 60 22.64 -14.04 13.09
CA GLN A 60 22.80 -14.02 14.55
C GLN A 60 22.14 -15.23 15.24
N ARG A 61 21.02 -15.72 14.70
CA ARG A 61 20.26 -16.82 15.29
C ARG A 61 21.05 -18.12 15.18
N LYS A 62 21.34 -18.75 16.32
CA LYS A 62 21.94 -20.08 16.39
C LYS A 62 20.90 -21.18 16.48
N ALA A 63 21.07 -22.24 15.69
CA ALA A 63 20.30 -23.47 15.71
C ALA A 63 21.19 -24.63 15.21
N PHE A 64 20.98 -25.85 15.73
CA PHE A 64 21.73 -27.04 15.29
C PHE A 64 23.26 -26.88 15.33
N GLY A 65 23.78 -26.14 16.32
CA GLY A 65 25.21 -25.95 16.54
C GLY A 65 25.90 -24.88 15.68
N LYS A 66 25.19 -24.21 14.75
CA LYS A 66 25.69 -23.14 13.88
C LYS A 66 24.67 -22.01 13.71
N THR A 67 24.96 -20.99 12.91
CA THR A 67 23.95 -19.96 12.60
C THR A 67 22.93 -20.51 11.62
N VAL A 68 21.72 -19.92 11.59
CA VAL A 68 20.69 -20.33 10.61
C VAL A 68 21.20 -20.09 9.17
N ALA A 69 21.99 -19.03 8.96
CA ALA A 69 22.62 -18.74 7.67
C ALA A 69 23.55 -19.88 7.19
N ASP A 70 24.21 -20.60 8.10
CA ASP A 70 25.13 -21.70 7.77
C ASP A 70 24.42 -23.03 7.42
N LEU A 71 23.08 -23.05 7.38
CA LEU A 71 22.27 -24.26 7.11
C LEU A 71 21.96 -24.49 5.62
N GLN A 72 22.40 -23.60 4.73
CA GLN A 72 22.31 -23.69 3.26
C GLN A 72 23.69 -24.00 2.68
#